data_AF-A0A4Q3TWF8-F1
#
_entry.id   AF-A0A4Q3TWF8-F1
#
_cell.length_a   1.000
_cell.length_b   1.000
_cell.length_c   1.000
_cell.angle_alpha   90.00
_cell.angle_beta   90.00
_cell.angle_gamma   90.00
#
_symmetry.space_group_name_H-M   'P 1'
#
loop_
_entity.id
_entity.type
_entity.pdbx_description
1 polymer ?
#
loop_
_entity_poly.entity_id
_entity_poly.type
_entity_poly.pdbx_seq_one_letter_code
_entity_poly.pdbx_strand_id
1 'polypeptide(L)'
;MPQVEAGGMVWDGLLGSVRSHRHRDARHLKPTCLHVVCVGLDDGILDPDDIDPGYVVEGIASILLAAGLPLPTRLWRPLWHLTNDGAWDFMGPAGRVGPEDFGPGRKPESLSAIGSKVDRIKVHDSLRGPCLSRSDRSELRALVFEMLEGSDDNSRAVASILAGGVGGEAPPATPRSPSWESQGRTPDLAVRLAVERHAMARVTEHFSSEGWSVSDVSATH
;
A
#
# COMPACT_ATOMS: atom_id res chain seq x y z
N MET A 1 -25.80 20.40 -27.94
CA MET A 1 -24.55 19.88 -27.35
C MET A 1 -24.79 19.72 -25.87
N PRO A 2 -25.01 18.50 -25.35
CA PRO A 2 -25.18 18.31 -23.92
C PRO A 2 -23.84 18.58 -23.23
N GLN A 3 -23.85 19.45 -22.23
CA GLN A 3 -22.70 19.69 -21.35
C GLN A 3 -22.45 18.42 -20.56
N VAL A 4 -21.24 17.87 -20.71
CA VAL A 4 -20.75 16.78 -19.88
C VAL A 4 -20.33 17.39 -18.54
N GLU A 5 -21.25 17.40 -17.57
CA GLU A 5 -20.89 17.47 -16.16
C GLU A 5 -20.33 16.10 -15.77
N ALA A 6 -19.04 15.85 -16.02
CA ALA A 6 -18.37 14.65 -15.56
C ALA A 6 -16.96 14.99 -15.08
N GLY A 7 -16.79 15.04 -13.76
CA GLY A 7 -15.50 15.07 -13.09
C GLY A 7 -15.64 14.44 -11.71
N GLY A 8 -16.35 15.09 -10.79
CA GLY A 8 -16.33 14.69 -9.37
C GLY A 8 -16.92 13.32 -9.00
N MET A 9 -17.90 12.79 -9.76
CA MET A 9 -18.71 11.65 -9.30
C MET A 9 -17.95 10.33 -9.08
N VAL A 10 -16.82 10.12 -9.75
CA VAL A 10 -16.13 8.82 -9.75
C VAL A 10 -15.47 8.52 -8.41
N TRP A 11 -14.83 9.53 -7.80
CA TRP A 11 -14.06 9.36 -6.56
C TRP A 11 -14.82 9.77 -5.31
N ASP A 12 -16.02 10.35 -5.45
CA ASP A 12 -16.80 10.92 -4.34
C ASP A 12 -17.07 9.91 -3.23
N GLY A 13 -17.41 8.67 -3.57
CA GLY A 13 -17.63 7.61 -2.57
C GLY A 13 -16.38 7.31 -1.75
N LEU A 14 -15.25 7.11 -2.41
CA LEU A 14 -13.96 6.85 -1.78
C LEU A 14 -13.53 8.04 -0.92
N LEU A 15 -13.50 9.24 -1.49
CA LEU A 15 -13.02 10.44 -0.81
C LEU A 15 -13.97 10.87 0.31
N GLY A 16 -15.27 10.63 0.18
CA GLY A 16 -16.26 10.81 1.24
C GLY A 16 -15.99 9.91 2.44
N SER A 17 -15.69 8.62 2.19
CA SER A 17 -15.29 7.69 3.26
C SER A 17 -13.97 8.11 3.91
N VAL A 18 -12.95 8.43 3.09
CA VAL A 18 -11.63 8.85 3.59
C VAL A 18 -11.74 10.10 4.46
N ARG A 19 -12.53 11.11 4.04
CA ARG A 19 -12.76 12.32 4.84
C ARG A 19 -13.39 12.00 6.21
N SER A 20 -14.39 11.11 6.22
CA SER A 20 -15.16 10.76 7.41
C SER A 20 -14.41 9.86 8.39
N HIS A 21 -13.56 8.96 7.88
CA HIS A 21 -12.91 7.91 8.66
C HIS A 21 -11.38 8.11 8.80
N ARG A 22 -10.93 9.35 8.72
CA ARG A 22 -9.53 9.73 9.00
C ARG A 22 -9.32 9.87 10.51
N HIS A 23 -8.26 9.25 11.03
CA HIS A 23 -7.89 9.42 12.43
C HIS A 23 -7.48 10.88 12.69
N ARG A 24 -7.95 11.46 13.81
CA ARG A 24 -7.77 12.89 14.11
C ARG A 24 -6.31 13.33 14.07
N ASP A 25 -5.41 12.51 14.61
CA ASP A 25 -3.97 12.83 14.71
C ASP A 25 -3.16 12.37 13.48
N ALA A 26 -3.82 11.78 12.48
CA ALA A 26 -3.17 11.19 11.31
C ALA A 26 -3.98 11.41 10.03
N ARG A 27 -4.64 12.57 9.90
CA ARG A 27 -5.54 12.90 8.78
C ARG A 27 -4.85 12.93 7.43
N HIS A 28 -3.54 13.14 7.41
CA HIS A 28 -2.72 13.19 6.20
C HIS A 28 -2.41 11.79 5.65
N LEU A 29 -2.35 10.74 6.48
CA LEU A 29 -1.79 9.45 6.05
C LEU A 29 -2.59 8.73 4.95
N LYS A 30 -3.94 8.67 5.05
CA LYS A 30 -4.78 8.03 4.02
C LYS A 30 -4.67 8.78 2.67
N PRO A 31 -4.86 10.11 2.60
CA PRO A 31 -4.65 10.86 1.36
C PRO A 31 -3.23 10.71 0.79
N THR A 32 -2.18 10.75 1.63
CA THR A 32 -0.80 10.52 1.19
C THR A 32 -0.65 9.12 0.56
N CYS A 33 -1.25 8.09 1.15
CA CYS A 33 -1.22 6.74 0.61
C CYS A 33 -1.88 6.66 -0.79
N LEU A 34 -3.06 7.29 -0.97
CA LEU A 34 -3.71 7.38 -2.28
C LEU A 34 -2.83 8.09 -3.31
N HIS A 35 -2.18 9.19 -2.92
CA HIS A 35 -1.27 9.92 -3.79
C HIS A 35 -0.09 9.05 -4.25
N VAL A 36 0.58 8.37 -3.32
CA VAL A 36 1.74 7.50 -3.62
C VAL A 36 1.36 6.38 -4.58
N VAL A 37 0.19 5.75 -4.39
CA VAL A 37 -0.30 4.73 -5.32
C VAL A 37 -0.54 5.32 -6.70
N CYS A 38 -1.17 6.50 -6.80
CA CYS A 38 -1.38 7.15 -8.11
C CYS A 38 -0.08 7.47 -8.83
N VAL A 39 0.94 7.94 -8.10
CA VAL A 39 2.28 8.19 -8.65
C VAL A 39 2.92 6.89 -9.15
N GLY A 40 2.92 5.83 -8.33
CA GLY A 40 3.47 4.54 -8.72
C GLY A 40 2.77 3.92 -9.94
N LEU A 41 1.45 4.12 -10.09
CA LEU A 41 0.69 3.70 -11.26
C LEU A 41 1.00 4.56 -12.50
N ASP A 42 1.18 5.88 -12.34
CA ASP A 42 1.57 6.78 -13.43
C ASP A 42 2.97 6.46 -13.97
N ASP A 43 3.89 6.10 -13.07
CA ASP A 43 5.28 5.78 -13.40
C ASP A 43 5.46 4.33 -13.90
N GLY A 44 4.39 3.52 -13.91
CA GLY A 44 4.43 2.11 -14.30
C GLY A 44 5.21 1.22 -13.33
N ILE A 45 5.45 1.69 -12.10
CA ILE A 45 6.14 0.96 -11.04
C ILE A 45 5.17 0.00 -10.33
N LEU A 46 3.92 0.43 -10.14
CA LEU A 46 2.86 -0.37 -9.54
C LEU A 46 1.95 -0.97 -10.61
N ASP A 47 1.46 -2.19 -10.34
CA ASP A 47 0.39 -2.84 -11.08
C ASP A 47 -0.94 -2.66 -10.31
N PRO A 48 -2.03 -2.19 -10.93
CA PRO A 48 -3.34 -2.15 -10.26
C PRO A 48 -3.86 -3.52 -9.80
N ASP A 49 -3.34 -4.64 -10.33
CA ASP A 49 -3.64 -6.00 -9.89
C ASP A 49 -2.71 -6.52 -8.78
N ASP A 50 -1.59 -5.84 -8.54
CA ASP A 50 -0.58 -6.24 -7.55
C ASP A 50 0.21 -5.02 -7.03
N ILE A 51 -0.43 -4.27 -6.13
CA ILE A 51 0.15 -3.12 -5.45
C ILE A 51 1.18 -3.61 -4.45
N ASP A 52 2.45 -3.27 -4.68
CA ASP A 52 3.54 -3.52 -3.73
C ASP A 52 3.38 -2.65 -2.46
N PRO A 53 3.11 -3.25 -1.28
CA PRO A 53 3.02 -2.50 -0.03
C PRO A 53 4.35 -1.85 0.38
N GLY A 54 5.50 -2.42 -0.02
CA GLY A 54 6.83 -1.89 0.27
C GLY A 54 7.03 -0.51 -0.36
N TYR A 55 6.83 -0.43 -1.68
CA TYR A 55 6.85 0.84 -2.42
C TYR A 55 5.93 1.90 -1.81
N VAL A 56 4.71 1.52 -1.44
CA VAL A 56 3.75 2.46 -0.84
C VAL A 56 4.23 2.97 0.52
N VAL A 57 4.75 2.09 1.38
CA VAL A 57 5.27 2.47 2.70
C VAL A 57 6.49 3.39 2.57
N GLU A 58 7.41 3.09 1.66
CA GLU A 58 8.59 3.91 1.38
C GLU A 58 8.23 5.28 0.82
N GLY A 59 7.25 5.35 -0.09
CA GLY A 59 6.75 6.60 -0.64
C GLY A 59 6.10 7.48 0.42
N ILE A 60 5.27 6.90 1.31
CA ILE A 60 4.68 7.64 2.43
C ILE A 60 5.79 8.15 3.36
N ALA A 61 6.75 7.30 3.74
CA ALA A 61 7.84 7.68 4.62
C ALA A 61 8.65 8.86 4.05
N SER A 62 8.97 8.80 2.75
CA SER A 62 9.71 9.85 2.05
C SER A 62 8.99 11.20 2.11
N ILE A 63 7.68 11.21 1.87
CA ILE A 63 6.85 12.43 1.94
C ILE A 63 6.80 12.98 3.37
N LEU A 64 6.63 12.11 4.38
CA LEU A 64 6.58 12.55 5.78
C LEU A 64 7.90 13.15 6.24
N LEU A 65 9.03 12.52 5.89
CA LEU A 65 10.37 13.04 6.21
C LEU A 65 10.60 14.40 5.56
N ALA A 66 10.25 14.55 4.28
CA ALA A 66 10.35 15.83 3.57
C ALA A 66 9.46 16.92 4.22
N ALA A 67 8.30 16.54 4.74
CA ALA A 67 7.39 17.44 5.46
C ALA A 67 7.85 17.74 6.91
N GLY A 68 8.97 17.17 7.38
CA GLY A 68 9.44 17.32 8.77
C GLY A 68 8.56 16.62 9.81
N LEU A 69 7.79 15.61 9.39
CA LEU A 69 6.85 14.88 10.24
C LEU A 69 7.48 13.57 10.77
N PRO A 70 7.11 13.15 11.99
CA PRO A 70 7.58 11.89 12.55
C PRO A 70 7.02 10.69 11.76
N LEU A 71 7.81 9.62 11.66
CA LEU A 71 7.38 8.36 11.07
C LEU A 71 6.61 7.51 12.10
N PRO A 72 5.31 7.21 11.88
CA PRO A 72 4.58 6.29 12.74
C PRO A 72 5.19 4.88 12.70
N THR A 73 5.19 4.18 13.84
CA THR A 73 5.67 2.79 13.92
C THR A 73 4.92 1.81 13.01
N ARG A 74 3.71 2.18 12.55
CA ARG A 74 2.84 1.34 11.72
C ARG A 74 2.41 2.08 10.46
N LEU A 75 3.40 2.53 9.67
CA LEU A 75 3.22 3.24 8.40
C LEU A 75 2.41 2.50 7.35
N TRP A 76 2.29 1.17 7.46
CA TRP A 76 1.46 0.33 6.57
C TRP A 76 -0.04 0.42 6.87
N ARG A 77 -0.45 0.93 8.05
CA ARG A 77 -1.87 0.98 8.44
C ARG A 77 -2.79 1.75 7.50
N PRO A 78 -2.40 2.89 6.91
CA PRO A 78 -3.23 3.59 5.93
C PRO A 78 -3.55 2.68 4.75
N LEU A 79 -2.58 1.85 4.31
CA LEU A 79 -2.79 0.86 3.28
C LEU A 79 -3.89 -0.14 3.69
N TRP A 80 -3.79 -0.73 4.88
CA TRP A 80 -4.85 -1.60 5.39
C TRP A 80 -6.20 -0.89 5.52
N HIS A 81 -6.25 0.33 6.07
CA HIS A 81 -7.50 1.03 6.34
C HIS A 81 -8.24 1.48 5.09
N LEU A 82 -7.53 1.72 3.99
CA LEU A 82 -8.13 2.07 2.71
C LEU A 82 -8.86 0.88 2.04
N THR A 83 -8.67 -0.35 2.54
CA THR A 83 -9.56 -1.47 2.17
C THR A 83 -10.99 -1.25 2.64
N ASN A 84 -11.17 -0.72 3.85
CA ASN A 84 -12.49 -0.36 4.40
C ASN A 84 -13.11 0.83 3.66
N ASP A 85 -12.29 1.68 3.05
CA ASP A 85 -12.75 2.80 2.21
C ASP A 85 -13.05 2.36 0.76
N GLY A 86 -12.82 1.09 0.42
CA GLY A 86 -13.09 0.53 -0.91
C GLY A 86 -12.04 0.91 -1.96
N ALA A 87 -10.82 1.30 -1.55
CA ALA A 87 -9.75 1.65 -2.50
C ALA A 87 -9.13 0.41 -3.16
N TRP A 88 -8.87 -0.63 -2.36
CA TRP A 88 -8.25 -1.89 -2.79
C TRP A 88 -8.67 -3.05 -1.91
N ASP A 89 -8.43 -4.26 -2.41
CA ASP A 89 -8.69 -5.52 -1.74
C ASP A 89 -7.39 -6.26 -1.47
N PHE A 90 -7.28 -6.76 -0.24
CA PHE A 90 -6.21 -7.68 0.14
C PHE A 90 -6.70 -9.07 -0.23
N MET A 91 -5.96 -9.77 -1.09
CA MET A 91 -6.34 -11.08 -1.61
C MET A 91 -5.36 -12.13 -1.08
N GLY A 92 -5.88 -13.19 -0.49
CA GLY A 92 -5.13 -14.37 -0.07
C GLY A 92 -5.60 -15.62 -0.81
N PRO A 93 -5.11 -16.81 -0.41
CA PRO A 93 -5.38 -18.05 -1.13
C PRO A 93 -6.86 -18.43 -1.17
N ALA A 94 -7.60 -18.11 -0.10
CA ALA A 94 -9.01 -18.41 0.05
C ALA A 94 -9.96 -17.30 -0.46
N GLY A 95 -9.40 -16.22 -1.03
CA GLY A 95 -10.17 -15.06 -1.50
C GLY A 95 -9.81 -13.77 -0.77
N ARG A 96 -10.78 -12.88 -0.61
CA ARG A 96 -10.56 -11.57 0.03
C ARG A 96 -10.23 -11.76 1.51
N VAL A 97 -9.15 -11.14 1.95
CA VAL A 97 -8.71 -11.09 3.34
C VAL A 97 -9.35 -9.88 4.00
N GLY A 98 -10.17 -10.14 5.01
CA GLY A 98 -10.90 -9.16 5.79
C GLY A 98 -10.45 -9.07 7.24
N PRO A 99 -11.05 -8.17 8.03
CA PRO A 99 -10.78 -8.05 9.46
C PRO A 99 -10.93 -9.37 10.25
N GLU A 100 -11.87 -10.22 9.85
CA GLU A 100 -12.13 -11.55 10.42
C GLU A 100 -10.92 -12.49 10.35
N ASP A 101 -9.99 -12.28 9.42
CA ASP A 101 -8.80 -13.13 9.26
C ASP A 101 -7.68 -12.81 10.25
N PHE A 102 -7.83 -11.74 11.03
CA PHE A 102 -6.80 -11.20 11.94
C PHE A 102 -7.13 -11.36 13.44
N GLY A 103 -7.79 -12.46 13.80
CA GLY A 103 -8.08 -12.81 15.20
C GLY A 103 -8.92 -11.75 15.94
N PRO A 104 -8.93 -11.77 17.28
CA PRO A 104 -9.79 -10.88 18.08
C PRO A 104 -9.53 -9.38 17.84
N GLY A 105 -8.29 -9.02 17.47
CA GLY A 105 -7.90 -7.63 17.19
C GLY A 105 -8.44 -7.09 15.86
N ARG A 106 -8.92 -7.97 14.97
CA ARG A 106 -9.50 -7.69 13.66
C ARG A 106 -8.67 -6.76 12.76
N LYS A 107 -7.35 -6.78 12.94
CA LYS A 107 -6.40 -5.97 12.18
C LYS A 107 -5.02 -6.63 12.19
N PRO A 108 -4.23 -6.45 11.13
CA PRO A 108 -2.84 -6.89 11.17
C PRO A 108 -2.10 -6.21 12.32
N GLU A 109 -1.18 -6.92 12.95
CA GLU A 109 -0.34 -6.32 13.99
C GLU A 109 0.97 -5.77 13.41
N SER A 110 1.42 -6.33 12.29
CA SER A 110 2.66 -6.02 11.59
C SER A 110 2.50 -6.16 10.07
N LEU A 111 3.49 -5.67 9.31
CA LEU A 111 3.58 -5.91 7.86
C LEU A 111 3.83 -7.38 7.54
N SER A 112 4.56 -8.10 8.40
CA SER A 112 4.74 -9.56 8.26
C SER A 112 3.42 -10.33 8.40
N ALA A 113 2.50 -9.87 9.27
CA ALA A 113 1.18 -10.48 9.41
C ALA A 113 0.30 -10.26 8.16
N ILE A 114 0.51 -9.15 7.44
CA ILE A 114 -0.08 -8.96 6.11
C ILE A 114 0.54 -9.98 5.15
N GLY A 115 1.87 -10.06 5.10
CA GLY A 115 2.57 -10.97 4.19
C GLY A 115 2.28 -12.45 4.37
N SER A 116 1.88 -12.90 5.56
CA SER A 116 1.54 -14.31 5.81
C SER A 116 0.13 -14.71 5.37
N LYS A 117 -0.78 -13.74 5.18
CA LYS A 117 -2.19 -14.00 4.81
C LYS A 117 -2.57 -13.48 3.43
N VAL A 118 -1.79 -12.54 2.90
CA VAL A 118 -2.11 -11.78 1.69
C VAL A 118 -1.11 -12.14 0.60
N ASP A 119 -1.64 -12.66 -0.50
CA ASP A 119 -0.88 -12.97 -1.70
C ASP A 119 -0.62 -11.72 -2.53
N ARG A 120 -1.65 -10.89 -2.71
CA ARG A 120 -1.59 -9.65 -3.50
C ARG A 120 -2.56 -8.59 -2.99
N ILE A 121 -2.31 -7.34 -3.32
CA ILE A 121 -3.20 -6.22 -3.06
C ILE A 121 -3.66 -5.68 -4.42
N LYS A 122 -4.95 -5.71 -4.72
CA LYS A 122 -5.47 -5.21 -6.01
C LYS A 122 -6.37 -4.01 -5.79
N VAL A 123 -6.42 -3.08 -6.75
CA VAL A 123 -7.45 -2.03 -6.79
C VAL A 123 -8.83 -2.68 -6.75
N HIS A 124 -9.75 -2.10 -5.96
CA HIS A 124 -11.11 -2.62 -5.83
C HIS A 124 -11.81 -2.56 -7.19
N ASP A 125 -12.64 -3.56 -7.49
CA ASP A 125 -13.19 -3.72 -8.86
C ASP A 125 -14.00 -2.50 -9.32
N SER A 126 -14.69 -1.81 -8.40
CA SER A 126 -15.45 -0.57 -8.70
C SER A 126 -14.57 0.61 -9.11
N LEU A 127 -13.30 0.61 -8.74
CA LEU A 127 -12.34 1.68 -9.03
C LEU A 127 -11.34 1.31 -10.12
N ARG A 128 -11.42 0.08 -10.64
CA ARG A 128 -10.45 -0.43 -11.63
C ARG A 128 -10.39 0.42 -12.90
N GLY A 129 -11.54 0.75 -13.50
CA GLY A 129 -11.60 1.60 -14.69
C GLY A 129 -10.96 2.97 -14.45
N PRO A 130 -11.42 3.71 -13.42
CA PRO A 130 -10.81 4.98 -13.02
C PRO A 130 -9.31 4.88 -12.71
N CYS A 131 -8.86 3.84 -12.01
CA CYS A 131 -7.43 3.64 -11.72
C CYS A 131 -6.59 3.38 -12.96
N LEU A 132 -7.14 2.89 -14.07
CA LEU A 132 -6.41 2.72 -15.33
C LEU A 132 -6.33 4.02 -16.14
N SER A 133 -7.29 4.93 -15.95
CA SER A 133 -7.31 6.25 -16.60
C SER A 133 -6.30 7.20 -15.94
N ARG A 134 -5.30 7.64 -16.71
CA ARG A 134 -4.35 8.68 -16.25
C ARG A 134 -5.07 9.99 -15.91
N SER A 135 -6.14 10.32 -16.63
CA SER A 135 -6.95 11.52 -16.37
C SER A 135 -7.61 11.42 -15.00
N ASP A 136 -8.26 10.29 -14.71
CA ASP A 136 -9.00 10.11 -13.46
C ASP A 136 -8.04 10.00 -12.27
N ARG A 137 -6.86 9.39 -12.45
CA ARG A 137 -5.79 9.42 -11.44
C ARG A 137 -5.28 10.84 -11.20
N SER A 138 -5.15 11.65 -12.24
CA SER A 138 -4.74 13.05 -12.09
C SER A 138 -5.79 13.86 -11.32
N GLU A 139 -7.07 13.62 -11.60
CA GLU A 139 -8.18 14.21 -10.84
C GLU A 139 -8.15 13.76 -9.37
N LEU A 140 -7.99 12.47 -9.10
CA LEU A 140 -7.86 11.95 -7.74
C LEU A 140 -6.72 12.64 -6.97
N ARG A 141 -5.56 12.85 -7.61
CA ARG A 141 -4.45 13.57 -6.99
C ARG A 141 -4.79 15.03 -6.68
N ALA A 142 -5.49 15.72 -7.56
CA ALA A 142 -5.93 17.09 -7.31
C ALA A 142 -6.91 17.15 -6.12
N LEU A 143 -7.89 16.26 -6.07
CA LEU A 143 -8.85 16.19 -4.97
C LEU A 143 -8.19 15.78 -3.63
N VAL A 144 -7.19 14.90 -3.67
CA VAL A 144 -6.36 14.54 -2.52
C VAL A 144 -5.56 15.74 -2.03
N PHE A 145 -4.98 16.51 -2.95
CA PHE A 145 -4.24 17.73 -2.64
C PHE A 145 -5.12 18.75 -1.91
N GLU A 146 -6.29 19.07 -2.47
CA GLU A 146 -7.27 19.97 -1.85
C GLU A 146 -7.69 19.49 -0.45
N MET A 147 -7.89 18.17 -0.29
CA MET A 147 -8.24 17.56 1.00
C MET A 147 -7.13 17.74 2.05
N LEU A 148 -5.87 17.72 1.63
CA LEU A 148 -4.72 17.92 2.50
C LEU A 148 -4.54 19.39 2.87
N GLU A 149 -4.64 20.28 1.87
CA GLU A 149 -4.50 21.73 2.03
C GLU A 149 -5.55 22.31 2.99
N GLY A 150 -6.80 21.87 2.87
CA GLY A 150 -7.92 22.33 3.70
C GLY A 150 -8.04 21.72 5.11
N SER A 151 -7.04 20.95 5.57
CA SER A 151 -7.15 20.16 6.83
C SER A 151 -6.33 20.74 7.99
N ASP A 152 -5.46 19.95 8.64
CA ASP A 152 -4.66 20.35 9.82
C ASP A 152 -3.23 20.73 9.41
N ASP A 153 -2.42 21.20 10.37
CA ASP A 153 -1.04 21.64 10.10
C ASP A 153 -0.19 20.53 9.45
N ASN A 154 -0.31 19.29 9.94
CA ASN A 154 0.41 18.15 9.37
C ASN A 154 -0.03 17.87 7.93
N SER A 155 -1.33 17.97 7.62
CA SER A 155 -1.85 17.80 6.27
C SER A 155 -1.39 18.92 5.34
N ARG A 156 -1.34 20.17 5.80
CA ARG A 156 -0.80 21.30 5.04
C ARG A 156 0.71 21.17 4.79
N ALA A 157 1.46 20.65 5.75
CA ALA A 157 2.88 20.37 5.57
C ALA A 157 3.09 19.34 4.45
N VAL A 158 2.33 18.24 4.47
CA VAL A 158 2.31 17.26 3.37
C VAL A 158 1.89 17.90 2.06
N ALA A 159 0.79 18.67 2.02
CA ALA A 159 0.32 19.35 0.81
C ALA A 159 1.43 20.22 0.20
N SER A 160 2.19 20.96 1.02
CA SER A 160 3.30 21.79 0.55
C SER A 160 4.38 20.99 -0.17
N ILE A 161 4.71 19.79 0.32
CA ILE A 161 5.65 18.86 -0.35
C ILE A 161 5.08 18.38 -1.69
N LEU A 162 3.79 18.07 -1.75
CA LEU A 162 3.14 17.65 -2.98
C LEU A 162 3.04 18.80 -4.01
N ALA A 163 2.81 20.05 -3.55
CA ALA A 163 2.69 21.24 -4.39
C ALA A 163 4.02 21.65 -5.03
N GLY A 164 5.10 21.56 -4.24
CA GLY A 164 6.43 21.99 -4.66
C GLY A 164 6.97 21.19 -5.83
N GLY A 165 6.35 20.03 -6.13
CA GLY A 165 6.95 19.00 -6.95
C GLY A 165 8.26 18.61 -6.28
N VAL A 166 8.30 17.47 -5.62
CA VAL A 166 9.61 16.82 -5.45
C VAL A 166 10.07 16.52 -6.88
N GLY A 167 10.82 17.45 -7.45
CA GLY A 167 11.36 17.38 -8.78
C GLY A 167 12.30 16.20 -8.78
N GLY A 168 11.92 15.14 -9.47
CA GLY A 168 12.87 14.30 -10.19
C GLY A 168 14.00 13.64 -9.39
N GLU A 169 13.88 13.48 -8.08
CA GLU A 169 14.63 12.44 -7.40
C GLU A 169 13.61 11.39 -6.97
N ALA A 170 13.38 10.45 -7.89
CA ALA A 170 13.02 9.10 -7.48
C ALA A 170 13.85 8.77 -6.23
N PRO A 171 13.27 8.10 -5.20
CA PRO A 171 14.06 7.63 -4.07
C PRO A 171 15.37 7.07 -4.64
N PRO A 172 16.55 7.47 -4.08
CA PRO A 172 17.83 7.19 -4.71
C PRO A 172 17.76 5.77 -5.20
N ALA A 173 18.00 5.59 -6.50
CA ALA A 173 18.19 4.26 -7.05
C ALA A 173 19.40 3.70 -6.31
N THR A 174 19.16 3.10 -5.15
CA THR A 174 19.96 2.01 -4.62
C THR A 174 20.25 1.17 -5.83
N PRO A 175 21.53 0.89 -6.12
CA PRO A 175 21.92 0.22 -7.35
C PRO A 175 20.95 -0.92 -7.57
N ARG A 176 20.08 -0.74 -8.59
CA ARG A 176 19.06 -1.71 -8.92
C ARG A 176 19.85 -2.98 -9.15
N SER A 177 19.71 -3.95 -8.23
CA SER A 177 19.95 -5.33 -8.60
C SER A 177 19.22 -5.53 -9.93
N PRO A 178 19.89 -6.14 -10.91
CA PRO A 178 19.43 -6.13 -12.29
C PRO A 178 17.96 -6.54 -12.36
N SER A 179 17.21 -5.76 -13.13
CA SER A 179 15.75 -5.75 -13.26
C SER A 179 15.17 -7.01 -13.90
N TRP A 180 15.30 -8.17 -13.26
CA TRP A 180 14.68 -9.42 -13.73
C TRP A 180 14.11 -10.33 -12.65
N GLU A 181 14.05 -9.90 -11.38
CA GLU A 181 13.31 -10.63 -10.36
C GLU A 181 12.35 -9.67 -9.65
N SER A 182 11.05 -9.89 -9.85
CA SER A 182 10.06 -9.50 -8.85
C SER A 182 10.60 -9.91 -7.48
N GLN A 183 10.49 -9.05 -6.48
CA GLN A 183 11.02 -9.25 -5.12
C GLN A 183 10.59 -10.61 -4.51
N GLY A 184 11.24 -11.73 -4.84
CA GLY A 184 11.01 -13.07 -4.29
C GLY A 184 9.57 -13.62 -4.32
N ARG A 185 8.59 -12.84 -4.79
CA ARG A 185 7.19 -13.22 -4.86
C ARG A 185 6.95 -13.72 -6.26
N THR A 186 6.98 -15.03 -6.38
CA THR A 186 6.40 -15.66 -7.56
C THR A 186 4.89 -15.47 -7.45
N PRO A 187 4.20 -14.91 -8.47
CA PRO A 187 2.73 -14.78 -8.45
C PRO A 187 2.05 -16.15 -8.37
N ASP A 188 2.78 -17.21 -8.72
CA ASP A 188 2.37 -18.58 -8.50
C ASP A 188 2.56 -18.95 -7.02
N LEU A 189 1.43 -19.05 -6.31
CA LEU A 189 1.36 -19.50 -4.92
C LEU A 189 2.05 -20.85 -4.71
N ALA A 190 1.94 -21.79 -5.66
CA ALA A 190 2.58 -23.09 -5.54
C ALA A 190 4.11 -22.96 -5.57
N VAL A 191 4.64 -22.07 -6.42
CA VAL A 191 6.08 -21.78 -6.46
C VAL A 191 6.53 -21.04 -5.21
N ARG A 192 5.77 -20.04 -4.74
CA ARG A 192 6.09 -19.34 -3.48
C ARG A 192 6.16 -20.30 -2.30
N LEU A 193 5.15 -21.15 -2.12
CA LEU A 193 5.11 -22.17 -1.06
C LEU A 193 6.23 -23.21 -1.19
N ALA A 194 6.67 -23.53 -2.42
CA ALA A 194 7.79 -24.42 -2.65
C ALA A 194 9.12 -23.77 -2.25
N VAL A 195 9.31 -22.49 -2.59
CA VAL A 195 10.49 -21.70 -2.20
C VAL A 195 10.55 -21.53 -0.68
N GLU A 196 9.45 -21.15 -0.03
CA GLU A 196 9.35 -21.01 1.42
C GLU A 196 9.66 -22.34 2.15
N ARG A 197 9.08 -23.46 1.71
CA ARG A 197 9.40 -24.80 2.24
C ARG A 197 10.87 -25.15 2.06
N HIS A 198 11.44 -24.87 0.90
CA HIS A 198 12.85 -25.15 0.63
C HIS A 198 13.77 -24.30 1.51
N ALA A 199 13.48 -23.00 1.64
CA ALA A 199 14.22 -22.09 2.51
C ALA A 199 14.15 -22.55 3.98
N MET A 200 12.95 -22.92 4.47
CA MET A 200 12.81 -23.44 5.83
C MET A 200 13.54 -24.75 6.07
N ALA A 201 13.57 -25.66 5.08
CA ALA A 201 14.36 -26.88 5.17
C ALA A 201 15.86 -26.58 5.32
N ARG A 202 16.39 -25.63 4.55
CA ARG A 202 17.80 -25.22 4.59
C ARG A 202 18.17 -24.52 5.91
N VAL A 203 17.29 -23.65 6.40
CA VAL A 203 17.46 -22.98 7.70
C VAL A 203 17.44 -24.01 8.84
N THR A 204 16.47 -24.93 8.81
CA THR A 204 16.37 -26.00 9.81
C THR A 204 17.61 -26.89 9.79
N GLU A 205 18.08 -27.31 8.61
CA GLU A 205 19.31 -28.10 8.45
C GLU A 205 20.52 -27.39 9.06
N HIS A 206 20.73 -26.12 8.70
CA HIS A 206 21.88 -25.34 9.16
C HIS A 206 21.88 -25.17 10.69
N PHE A 207 20.78 -24.67 11.26
CA PHE A 207 20.74 -24.39 12.70
C PHE A 207 20.65 -25.66 13.56
N SER A 208 20.04 -26.74 13.05
CA SER A 208 20.08 -28.04 13.74
C SER A 208 21.51 -28.59 13.82
N SER A 209 22.33 -28.37 12.78
CA SER A 209 23.74 -28.79 12.80
C SER A 209 24.57 -28.03 13.84
N GLU A 210 24.13 -26.85 14.25
CA GLU A 210 24.73 -26.04 15.31
C GLU A 210 24.13 -26.30 16.70
N GLY A 211 23.23 -27.29 16.82
CA GLY A 211 22.60 -27.68 18.09
C GLY A 211 21.38 -26.82 18.48
N TRP A 212 20.88 -25.99 17.57
CA TRP A 212 19.67 -25.18 17.80
C TRP A 212 18.42 -25.94 17.41
N SER A 213 17.32 -25.70 18.12
CA SER A 213 15.99 -26.17 17.72
C SER A 213 15.29 -25.07 16.93
N VAL A 214 14.90 -25.39 15.69
CA VAL A 214 14.13 -24.49 14.82
C VAL A 214 12.68 -24.97 14.80
N SER A 215 11.74 -24.08 15.15
CA SER A 215 10.31 -24.33 15.04
C SER A 215 9.70 -23.38 14.00
N ASP A 216 9.02 -23.93 13.01
CA ASP A 216 8.24 -23.15 12.06
C ASP A 216 6.91 -22.69 12.70
N VAL A 217 6.85 -21.40 13.06
CA VAL A 217 5.66 -20.77 13.64
C VAL A 217 4.65 -20.30 12.58
N SER A 218 5.00 -20.40 11.29
CA SER A 218 4.08 -20.06 10.19
C SER A 218 3.09 -21.18 9.88
N ALA A 219 3.41 -22.43 10.26
CA ALA A 219 2.56 -23.60 10.05
C ALA A 219 1.50 -23.82 11.15
N THR A 220 1.47 -23.00 12.21
CA THR A 220 0.64 -23.24 13.41
C THR A 220 -0.69 -22.46 13.44
N HIS A 221 -1.07 -21.77 12.36
CA HIS A 221 -2.30 -20.95 12.31
C HIS A 221 -3.06 -21.04 11.00
#